data_AF-A0A9D3QK43-F1
#
_entry.id   AF-A0A9D3QK43-F1
#
_cell.length_a   1.000
_cell.length_b   1.000
_cell.length_c   1.000
_cell.angle_alpha   90.00
_cell.angle_beta   90.00
_cell.angle_gamma   90.00
#
_symmetry.space_group_name_H-M   'P 1'
#
loop_
_entity.id
_entity.type
_entity.pdbx_description
1 polymer ?
#
loop_
_entity_poly.entity_id
_entity_poly.type
_entity_poly.pdbx_seq_one_letter_code
_entity_poly.pdbx_strand_id
1 'polypeptide(L)'
;MDKHKVLVQLLGDLGRFLKLLDQENLSGNATVQKCLLSDLLQSYTSSNGCDEEYIYMNKVMVGGQSPEKPAPDRADDPPDALTNGRAGKHVPAPQKCLPDLPQPRTV
;
A
#
# COMPACT_ATOMS: atom_id res chain seq x y z
N MET A 1 19.80 -10.36 -18.20
CA MET A 1 19.86 -9.11 -17.40
C MET A 1 18.60 -9.04 -16.56
N ASP A 2 18.74 -8.67 -15.29
CA ASP A 2 17.60 -8.42 -14.42
C ASP A 2 16.81 -7.22 -14.95
N LYS A 3 15.54 -7.42 -15.33
CA LYS A 3 14.70 -6.36 -15.92
C LYS A 3 14.65 -5.09 -15.07
N HIS A 4 14.67 -5.26 -13.74
CA HIS A 4 14.73 -4.16 -12.78
C HIS A 4 16.02 -3.33 -12.91
N LYS A 5 17.19 -3.98 -13.02
CA LYS A 5 18.46 -3.27 -13.20
C LYS A 5 18.50 -2.48 -14.50
N VAL A 6 17.94 -3.04 -15.57
CA VAL A 6 17.83 -2.34 -16.87
C VAL A 6 16.93 -1.12 -16.76
N LEU A 7 15.79 -1.22 -16.06
CA LEU A 7 14.87 -0.10 -15.86
C LEU A 7 15.52 1.02 -15.05
N VAL A 8 16.19 0.70 -13.94
CA VAL A 8 16.89 1.70 -13.12
C VAL A 8 17.97 2.43 -13.93
N GLN A 9 18.74 1.69 -14.73
CA GLN A 9 19.72 2.28 -15.63
C GLN A 9 19.06 3.21 -16.67
N LEU A 10 17.99 2.75 -17.31
CA LEU A 10 17.27 3.54 -18.33
C LEU A 10 16.72 4.85 -17.76
N LEU A 11 16.13 4.82 -16.57
CA LEU A 11 15.59 6.01 -15.91
C LEU A 11 16.71 7.00 -15.53
N GLY A 12 17.84 6.48 -15.05
CA GLY A 12 19.02 7.30 -14.78
C GLY A 12 19.59 7.94 -16.05
N ASP A 13 19.61 7.20 -17.16
CA ASP A 13 20.11 7.67 -18.46
C ASP A 13 19.18 8.72 -19.06
N LEU A 14 17.87 8.49 -18.96
CA LEU A 14 16.84 9.45 -19.37
C LEU A 14 17.00 10.79 -18.63
N GLY A 15 17.20 10.77 -17.32
CA GLY A 15 17.41 12.00 -16.54
C GLY A 15 18.66 12.77 -16.97
N ARG A 16 19.76 12.09 -17.33
CA ARG A 16 20.97 12.73 -17.86
C ARG A 16 20.72 13.30 -19.26
N PHE A 17 20.00 12.57 -20.10
CA PHE A 17 19.63 13.04 -21.44
C PHE A 17 18.76 14.29 -21.40
N LEU A 18 17.73 14.33 -20.54
CA LEU A 18 16.88 15.52 -20.38
C LEU A 18 17.68 16.76 -19.94
N LYS A 19 18.70 16.58 -19.10
CA LYS A 19 19.65 17.65 -18.72
C LYS A 19 20.54 18.09 -19.87
N LEU A 20 21.02 17.17 -20.72
CA LEU A 20 21.77 17.54 -21.93
C LEU A 20 20.94 18.43 -22.85
N LEU A 21 19.65 18.14 -22.97
CA LEU A 21 18.73 18.97 -23.75
C LEU A 21 18.52 20.38 -23.17
N ASP A 22 18.99 20.71 -21.96
CA ASP A 22 18.97 22.10 -21.45
C ASP A 22 19.95 23.00 -22.21
N GLN A 23 20.98 22.42 -22.83
CA GLN A 23 22.02 23.14 -23.56
C GLN A 23 21.73 23.23 -25.07
N GLU A 24 20.67 22.59 -25.54
CA GLU A 24 20.30 22.49 -26.95
C GLU A 24 19.24 23.51 -27.35
N ASN A 25 19.23 23.90 -28.63
CA ASN A 25 18.19 24.79 -29.17
C ASN A 25 16.94 23.98 -29.55
N LEU A 26 16.08 23.73 -28.57
CA LEU A 26 14.85 22.96 -28.76
C LEU A 26 13.76 23.81 -29.41
N SER A 27 12.97 23.18 -30.29
CA SER A 27 11.70 23.76 -30.72
C SER A 27 10.73 23.87 -29.53
N GLY A 28 9.77 24.80 -29.60
CA GLY A 28 8.79 24.97 -28.51
C GLY A 28 8.06 23.68 -28.13
N ASN A 29 7.71 22.85 -29.12
CA ASN A 29 7.09 21.55 -28.88
C ASN A 29 8.03 20.58 -28.17
N ALA A 30 9.31 20.54 -28.54
CA ALA A 30 10.32 19.70 -27.88
C ALA A 30 10.56 20.14 -26.43
N THR A 31 10.55 21.44 -26.15
CA THR A 31 10.63 21.97 -24.78
C THR A 31 9.46 21.50 -23.92
N VAL A 32 8.23 21.56 -24.44
CA VAL A 32 7.03 21.08 -23.70
C VAL A 32 7.14 19.58 -23.40
N GLN A 33 7.52 18.77 -24.39
CA GLN A 33 7.69 17.32 -24.21
C GLN A 33 8.78 16.99 -23.20
N LYS A 34 9.90 17.70 -23.24
CA LYS A 34 10.98 17.56 -22.27
C LYS A 34 10.50 17.88 -20.85
N CYS A 35 9.76 18.98 -20.65
CA CYS A 35 9.22 19.31 -19.33
C CYS A 35 8.29 18.21 -18.81
N LEU A 36 7.37 17.72 -19.63
CA LEU A 36 6.48 16.61 -19.28
C LEU A 36 7.24 15.35 -18.86
N LEU A 37 8.30 14.99 -19.59
CA LEU A 37 9.13 13.84 -19.26
C LEU A 37 9.94 14.04 -17.98
N SER A 38 10.44 15.26 -17.73
CA SER A 38 11.11 15.61 -16.48
C SER A 38 10.18 15.49 -15.28
N ASP A 39 8.96 16.01 -15.38
CA ASP A 39 7.95 15.92 -14.32
C ASP A 39 7.57 14.45 -14.05
N LEU A 40 7.41 13.65 -15.10
CA LEU A 40 7.12 12.23 -14.99
C LEU A 40 8.26 11.48 -14.27
N LEU A 41 9.51 11.72 -14.65
CA LEU A 41 10.68 11.12 -14.01
C LEU A 41 10.80 11.55 -12.54
N GLN A 42 10.49 12.80 -12.22
CA GLN A 42 10.46 13.30 -10.85
C GLN A 42 9.35 12.63 -10.03
N SER A 43 8.15 12.45 -10.59
CA SER A 43 7.05 11.76 -9.91
C SER A 43 7.40 10.31 -9.57
N TYR A 44 8.04 9.59 -10.50
CA TYR A 44 8.49 8.23 -10.29
C TYR A 44 9.52 8.13 -9.16
N THR A 45 10.51 9.04 -9.14
CA THR A 45 11.55 9.05 -8.10
C THR A 45 11.03 9.50 -6.74
N SER A 46 10.06 10.42 -6.71
CA SER A 46 9.46 10.94 -5.47
C SER A 46 8.48 9.95 -4.83
N SER A 47 7.86 9.07 -5.62
CA SER A 47 6.91 8.07 -5.14
C SER A 47 7.57 6.89 -4.40
N ASN A 48 8.89 6.71 -4.53
CA ASN A 48 9.57 5.49 -4.14
C ASN A 48 9.96 5.42 -2.64
N GLY A 49 9.31 6.22 -1.78
CA GLY A 49 9.74 6.46 -0.41
C GLY A 49 8.69 6.45 0.69
N CYS A 50 7.44 6.01 0.46
CA CYS A 50 6.41 6.16 1.50
C CYS A 50 5.38 5.03 1.70
N ASP A 51 5.41 3.90 0.98
CA ASP A 51 4.24 2.99 1.09
C ASP A 51 4.50 1.49 0.98
N GLU A 52 5.58 1.00 1.60
CA GLU A 52 5.80 -0.46 1.77
C GLU A 52 5.89 -0.90 3.24
N GLU A 53 5.39 -0.10 4.20
CA GLU A 53 5.14 -0.64 5.54
C GLU A 53 3.80 -1.37 5.55
N TYR A 54 3.78 -2.57 5.00
CA TYR A 54 2.68 -3.50 5.18
C TYR A 54 2.66 -3.95 6.65
N ILE A 55 1.82 -3.32 7.47
CA ILE A 55 1.54 -3.81 8.82
C ILE A 55 0.83 -5.16 8.67
N TYR A 56 1.57 -6.25 8.91
CA TYR A 56 0.99 -7.59 8.97
C TYR A 56 0.07 -7.66 10.19
N MET A 57 -1.23 -7.51 9.97
CA MET A 57 -2.21 -7.82 11.00
C MET A 57 -2.31 -9.33 11.14
N ASN A 58 -2.01 -9.83 12.33
CA ASN A 58 -2.33 -11.21 12.69
C ASN A 58 -3.84 -11.43 12.46
N LYS A 59 -4.19 -12.45 11.69
CA LYS A 59 -5.59 -12.91 11.63
C LYS A 59 -5.96 -13.44 13.01
N VAL A 60 -6.82 -12.72 13.73
CA VAL A 60 -7.43 -13.22 14.97
C VAL A 60 -8.41 -14.31 14.57
N MET A 61 -8.03 -15.59 14.78
CA MET A 61 -8.99 -16.67 14.68
C MET A 61 -9.90 -16.59 15.89
N VAL A 62 -11.15 -16.15 15.69
CA VAL A 62 -12.21 -16.30 16.70
C VAL A 62 -12.63 -17.78 16.70
N GLY A 63 -11.75 -18.62 17.25
CA GLY A 63 -11.95 -20.04 17.42
C GLY A 63 -11.30 -20.41 18.75
N GLY A 64 -12.07 -20.30 19.82
CA GLY A 64 -11.64 -20.80 21.11
C GLY A 64 -11.58 -22.32 21.06
N GLN A 65 -10.44 -22.89 20.69
CA GLN A 65 -10.07 -24.27 21.07
C GLN A 65 -8.57 -24.33 21.40
N SER A 66 -8.33 -24.98 22.54
CA SER A 66 -7.12 -25.12 23.36
C SER A 66 -5.88 -25.67 22.62
N PRO A 67 -4.68 -25.59 23.24
CA PRO A 67 -3.42 -25.96 22.62
C PRO A 67 -3.15 -27.46 22.77
N GLU A 68 -2.95 -28.18 21.67
CA GLU A 68 -2.01 -29.29 21.67
C GLU A 68 -1.37 -29.52 20.28
N LYS A 69 -0.04 -29.39 20.28
CA LYS A 69 0.98 -30.00 19.40
C LYS A 69 1.27 -29.43 17.99
N PRO A 70 2.55 -29.59 17.55
CA PRO A 70 3.16 -28.75 16.51
C PRO A 70 3.21 -29.41 15.13
N ALA A 71 3.06 -28.57 14.09
CA ALA A 71 3.70 -28.60 12.77
C ALA A 71 3.46 -29.82 11.83
N PRO A 72 3.82 -29.77 10.53
CA PRO A 72 3.86 -28.66 9.57
C PRO A 72 3.13 -28.99 8.24
N ASP A 73 3.06 -27.98 7.37
CA ASP A 73 3.03 -28.05 5.90
C ASP A 73 1.74 -28.48 5.14
N ARG A 74 1.26 -27.51 4.35
CA ARG A 74 0.64 -27.60 3.00
C ARG A 74 -0.70 -28.33 2.78
N ALA A 75 -1.60 -27.49 2.26
CA ALA A 75 -2.44 -27.69 1.06
C ALA A 75 -3.85 -28.29 1.22
N ASP A 76 -4.75 -27.59 0.50
CA ASP A 76 -6.01 -28.01 -0.13
C ASP A 76 -7.33 -28.14 0.68
N ASP A 77 -8.15 -27.10 0.45
CA ASP A 77 -9.60 -27.06 0.15
C ASP A 77 -10.69 -27.46 1.19
N PRO A 78 -11.87 -26.76 1.20
CA PRO A 78 -13.01 -26.94 2.11
C PRO A 78 -14.05 -27.93 1.48
N PRO A 79 -15.35 -28.04 1.85
CA PRO A 79 -16.18 -27.37 2.86
C PRO A 79 -17.10 -28.33 3.68
N ASP A 80 -18.06 -27.74 4.38
CA ASP A 80 -19.32 -28.33 4.89
C ASP A 80 -19.29 -29.23 6.13
N ALA A 81 -19.76 -28.63 7.23
CA ALA A 81 -20.71 -29.32 8.11
C ALA A 81 -21.61 -28.29 8.80
N LEU A 82 -22.68 -27.93 8.09
CA LEU A 82 -23.89 -27.35 8.65
C LEU A 82 -24.36 -28.20 9.84
N THR A 83 -24.39 -27.67 11.06
CA THR A 83 -25.35 -28.15 12.07
C THR A 83 -25.99 -26.99 12.81
N ASN A 84 -27.32 -27.01 12.75
CA ASN A 84 -28.25 -25.99 13.18
C ASN A 84 -28.31 -25.85 14.71
N GLY A 85 -28.45 -24.59 15.15
CA GLY A 85 -29.50 -24.22 16.11
C GLY A 85 -29.17 -24.27 17.60
N ARG A 86 -29.09 -23.08 18.22
CA ARG A 86 -30.04 -22.65 19.26
C ARG A 86 -29.97 -21.14 19.49
N ALA A 87 -31.12 -20.48 19.36
CA ALA A 87 -31.31 -19.06 19.61
C ALA A 87 -31.15 -18.71 21.10
N GLY A 88 -30.34 -17.69 21.40
CA GLY A 88 -30.19 -17.10 22.73
C GLY A 88 -29.87 -15.60 22.64
N LYS A 89 -30.95 -14.80 22.72
CA LYS A 89 -31.12 -13.32 22.76
C LYS A 89 -29.85 -12.45 22.72
N HIS A 90 -29.70 -11.68 21.63
CA HIS A 90 -28.69 -10.62 21.46
C HIS A 90 -28.88 -9.52 22.52
N VAL A 91 -27.89 -9.36 23.40
CA VAL A 91 -27.78 -8.21 24.31
C VAL A 91 -26.98 -7.13 23.59
N PRO A 92 -27.49 -5.89 23.42
CA PRO A 92 -26.72 -4.83 22.76
C PRO A 92 -25.42 -4.58 23.52
N ALA A 93 -24.32 -4.44 22.79
CA ALA A 93 -23.03 -4.09 23.38
C ALA A 93 -23.13 -2.73 24.10
N PRO A 94 -22.50 -2.56 25.28
CA PRO A 94 -22.49 -1.29 26.00
C PRO A 94 -21.93 -0.18 25.12
N GLN A 95 -22.75 0.82 24.79
CA GLN A 95 -22.30 1.97 24.02
C GLN A 95 -21.52 2.91 24.94
N LYS A 96 -20.19 2.90 24.82
CA LYS A 96 -19.33 3.89 25.47
C LYS A 96 -19.44 5.20 24.68
N CYS A 97 -20.05 6.23 25.26
CA CYS A 97 -20.02 7.56 24.68
C CYS A 97 -18.56 8.05 24.63
N LEU A 98 -18.19 8.71 23.53
CA LEU A 98 -16.92 9.41 23.42
C LEU A 98 -16.88 10.56 24.46
N PRO A 99 -15.73 10.83 25.09
CA PRO A 99 -15.57 12.00 25.92
C PRO A 99 -15.74 13.27 25.09
N ASP A 100 -16.25 14.33 25.72
CA ASP A 100 -16.54 15.59 25.05
C ASP A 100 -15.26 16.25 24.53
N LEU A 101 -15.33 16.82 23.33
CA LEU A 101 -14.20 17.50 22.71
C LEU A 101 -13.99 18.87 23.37
N PRO A 102 -12.73 19.32 23.55
CA PRO A 102 -12.47 20.66 24.06
C PRO A 102 -13.01 21.72 23.10
N GLN A 103 -13.40 22.87 23.65
CA GLN A 103 -13.96 23.97 22.87
C GLN A 103 -12.98 24.45 21.79
N PRO A 104 -13.47 24.77 20.57
CA PRO A 104 -12.63 25.35 19.53
C PRO A 104 -12.00 26.65 20.04
N ARG A 105 -10.70 26.82 19.85
CA ARG A 105 -10.05 28.10 20.16
C ARG A 105 -10.47 29.11 19.10
N THR A 106 -11.32 30.05 19.48
CA THR A 106 -11.40 31.34 18.79
C THR A 106 -10.30 32.23 19.35
N VAL A 107 -9.27 32.42 18.51
CA VAL A 107 -8.17 33.42 18.55
C VAL A 107 -7.36 33.52 19.84
#